data_AF-A0A7S3WJR9-F1
#
_entry.id   AF-A0A7S3WJR9-F1
#
_cell.length_a   1.000
_cell.length_b   1.000
_cell.length_c   1.000
_cell.angle_alpha   90.00
_cell.angle_beta   90.00
_cell.angle_gamma   90.00
#
_symmetry.space_group_name_H-M   'P 1'
#
loop_
_entity.id
_entity.type
_entity.pdbx_description
1 polymer ?
#
loop_
_entity_poly.entity_id
_entity_poly.type
_entity_poly.pdbx_seq_one_letter_code
_entity_poly.pdbx_strand_id
1 'polypeptide(L)'
;GEDATLRVSRMHPFWKAPYTGTVAFTSGEIAEDVVQYLAMSEQTPASMGLSVEWDDEANCVKHAEGFLVTLLPGWTEGEVAVVEDNIRSFGAMEDKGLPRPEAICEHMMTELLGTFQLEDRVAWRCSCSKQRLLTAVMMLGKEEVMEIVNKKQPVDAKCDWCGSSLSLTPDEISTYIKTDEGKEQVQSGAASPRQLKLQEEELQMMPDAGQADWN
;
A
#
# COMPACT_ATOMS: atom_id res chain seq x y z
N GLY A 1 -21.17 3.20 8.04
CA GLY A 1 -22.14 3.08 9.14
C GLY A 1 -21.85 4.15 10.15
N GLU A 2 -22.85 4.63 10.90
CA GLU A 2 -22.76 5.84 11.76
C GLU A 2 -21.71 5.77 12.88
N ASP A 3 -21.12 4.59 13.16
CA ASP A 3 -20.02 4.39 14.12
C ASP A 3 -18.69 3.94 13.46
N ALA A 4 -18.52 4.18 12.16
CA ALA A 4 -17.30 3.80 11.47
C ALA A 4 -16.13 4.71 11.88
N THR A 5 -14.93 4.15 11.96
CA THR A 5 -13.69 4.91 12.22
C THR A 5 -12.65 4.69 11.14
N LEU A 6 -11.99 5.75 10.69
CA LEU A 6 -10.79 5.67 9.84
C LEU A 6 -9.56 5.58 10.75
N ARG A 7 -8.75 4.53 10.56
CA ARG A 7 -7.50 4.32 11.29
C ARG A 7 -6.32 4.35 10.32
N VAL A 8 -5.36 5.22 10.59
CA VAL A 8 -4.11 5.32 9.82
C VAL A 8 -2.96 4.91 10.73
N SER A 9 -2.21 3.89 10.29
CA SER A 9 -1.03 3.38 11.02
C SER A 9 0.23 3.62 10.21
N ARG A 10 1.15 4.42 10.76
CA ARG A 10 2.45 4.73 10.18
C ARG A 10 3.53 3.89 10.81
N MET A 11 4.35 3.26 9.97
CA MET A 11 5.46 2.42 10.41
C MET A 11 6.77 2.94 9.82
N HIS A 12 7.65 3.45 10.69
CA HIS A 12 8.98 3.94 10.29
C HIS A 12 10.09 2.95 10.70
N PRO A 13 11.17 2.76 9.90
CA PRO A 13 12.33 1.90 10.20
C PRO A 13 12.83 1.92 11.64
N PHE A 14 12.88 3.10 12.22
CA PHE A 14 13.46 3.33 13.56
C PHE A 14 12.44 3.42 14.69
N TRP A 15 11.14 3.26 14.42
CA TRP A 15 10.12 3.28 15.48
C TRP A 15 9.96 1.89 16.09
N LYS A 16 9.88 1.84 17.44
CA LYS A 16 9.66 0.59 18.18
C LYS A 16 8.28 -0.03 17.92
N ALA A 17 7.29 0.82 17.67
CA ALA A 17 5.90 0.46 17.39
C ALA A 17 5.34 1.42 16.34
N PRO A 18 4.30 1.03 15.59
CA PRO A 18 3.63 1.94 14.67
C PRO A 18 2.98 3.10 15.45
N TYR A 19 2.94 4.27 14.82
CA TYR A 19 2.09 5.38 15.27
C TYR A 19 0.72 5.23 14.63
N THR A 20 -0.34 5.27 15.43
CA THR A 20 -1.70 5.07 14.95
C THR A 20 -2.57 6.24 15.37
N GLY A 21 -3.19 6.89 14.39
CA GLY A 21 -4.27 7.86 14.58
C GLY A 21 -5.62 7.25 14.20
N THR A 22 -6.69 7.73 14.82
CA THR A 22 -8.06 7.27 14.52
C THR A 22 -9.02 8.44 14.62
N VAL A 23 -9.88 8.57 13.61
CA VAL A 23 -10.97 9.57 13.57
C VAL A 23 -12.28 8.87 13.24
N ALA A 24 -13.40 9.47 13.61
CA ALA A 24 -14.71 9.02 13.14
C ALA A 24 -14.85 9.33 11.64
N PHE A 25 -15.52 8.45 10.90
CA PHE A 25 -15.98 8.77 9.55
C PHE A 25 -16.96 9.95 9.63
N THR A 26 -16.81 10.89 8.71
CA THR A 26 -17.66 12.08 8.63
C THR A 26 -18.66 11.94 7.49
N SER A 27 -18.21 11.55 6.29
CA SER A 27 -19.08 11.43 5.12
C SER A 27 -19.24 10.02 4.60
N GLY A 28 -18.23 9.15 4.78
CA GLY A 28 -18.17 7.85 4.12
C GLY A 28 -17.43 7.90 2.79
N GLU A 29 -17.10 9.10 2.30
CA GLU A 29 -16.29 9.30 1.10
C GLU A 29 -14.81 9.32 1.48
N ILE A 30 -14.05 8.35 0.97
CA ILE A 30 -12.66 8.10 1.37
C ILE A 30 -11.78 9.36 1.29
N ALA A 31 -11.95 10.17 0.24
CA ALA A 31 -11.15 11.38 0.05
C ALA A 31 -11.39 12.41 1.18
N GLU A 32 -12.66 12.67 1.51
CA GLU A 32 -13.05 13.62 2.55
C GLU A 32 -12.62 13.12 3.93
N ASP A 33 -12.83 11.83 4.21
CA ASP A 33 -12.45 11.24 5.50
C ASP A 33 -10.93 11.22 5.72
N VAL A 34 -10.14 11.01 4.65
CA VAL A 34 -8.67 11.11 4.73
C VAL A 34 -8.23 12.57 4.94
N VAL A 35 -8.82 13.53 4.24
CA VAL A 35 -8.55 14.97 4.45
C VAL A 35 -8.88 15.37 5.89
N GLN A 36 -10.01 14.91 6.42
CA GLN A 36 -10.41 15.14 7.80
C GLN A 36 -9.41 14.54 8.79
N TYR A 37 -8.92 13.32 8.52
CA TYR A 37 -7.86 12.71 9.32
C TYR A 37 -6.58 13.57 9.31
N LEU A 38 -6.13 14.04 8.14
CA LEU A 38 -4.94 14.88 8.03
C LEU A 38 -5.09 16.21 8.78
N ALA A 39 -6.26 16.84 8.70
CA ALA A 39 -6.55 18.07 9.41
C ALA A 39 -6.60 17.87 10.93
N MET A 40 -7.32 16.85 11.42
CA MET A 40 -7.53 16.65 12.86
C MET A 40 -6.35 15.99 13.58
N SER A 41 -5.78 14.93 12.99
CA SER A 41 -4.73 14.13 13.64
C SER A 41 -3.33 14.64 13.32
N GLU A 42 -3.13 15.25 12.15
CA GLU A 42 -1.80 15.69 11.68
C GLU A 42 -1.68 17.21 11.55
N GLN A 43 -2.75 17.96 11.80
CA GLN A 43 -2.77 19.43 11.68
C GLN A 43 -2.24 19.90 10.33
N THR A 44 -2.48 19.11 9.29
CA THR A 44 -2.01 19.35 7.92
C THR A 44 -3.21 19.72 7.06
N PRO A 45 -3.34 20.99 6.66
CA PRO A 45 -4.38 21.38 5.71
C PRO A 45 -4.13 20.69 4.38
N ALA A 46 -5.17 20.03 3.87
CA ALA A 46 -5.08 19.21 2.68
C ALA A 46 -6.38 19.26 1.87
N SER A 47 -6.27 18.97 0.58
CA SER A 47 -7.40 18.70 -0.31
C SER A 47 -7.08 17.46 -1.14
N MET A 48 -8.07 16.58 -1.30
CA MET A 48 -7.93 15.32 -2.03
C MET A 48 -9.11 15.15 -2.98
N GLY A 49 -8.81 14.73 -4.21
CA GLY A 49 -9.80 14.28 -5.18
C GLY A 49 -9.48 12.87 -5.62
N LEU A 50 -10.49 12.00 -5.68
CA LEU A 50 -10.39 10.62 -6.18
C LEU A 50 -11.52 10.38 -7.18
N SER A 51 -11.21 9.70 -8.28
CA SER A 51 -12.17 9.31 -9.31
C SER A 51 -11.88 7.89 -9.75
N VAL A 52 -12.92 7.06 -9.83
CA VAL A 52 -12.84 5.70 -10.37
C VAL A 52 -14.03 5.49 -11.31
N GLU A 53 -13.73 5.14 -12.55
CA GLU A 53 -14.71 4.75 -13.55
C GLU A 53 -14.70 3.22 -13.68
N TRP A 54 -15.87 2.61 -13.49
CA TRP A 54 -16.09 1.17 -13.65
C TRP A 54 -16.72 0.87 -15.00
N ASP A 55 -16.22 -0.16 -15.68
CA ASP A 55 -16.84 -0.73 -16.86
C ASP A 55 -17.71 -1.92 -16.45
N ASP A 56 -19.04 -1.75 -16.51
CA ASP A 56 -20.01 -2.79 -16.19
C ASP A 56 -19.98 -3.96 -17.19
N GLU A 57 -19.64 -3.72 -18.46
CA GLU A 57 -19.62 -4.75 -19.50
C GLU A 57 -18.37 -5.62 -19.39
N ALA A 58 -17.21 -4.99 -19.23
CA ALA A 58 -15.94 -5.67 -19.03
C ALA A 58 -15.74 -6.17 -17.59
N ASN A 59 -16.58 -5.72 -16.66
CA ASN A 59 -16.52 -6.03 -15.23
C ASN A 59 -15.12 -5.74 -14.65
N CYS A 60 -14.57 -4.58 -14.97
CA CYS A 60 -13.26 -4.12 -14.52
C CYS A 60 -13.22 -2.59 -14.34
N VAL A 61 -12.15 -2.11 -13.70
CA VAL A 61 -11.89 -0.66 -13.60
C VAL A 61 -11.42 -0.17 -14.96
N LYS A 62 -12.14 0.80 -15.52
CA LYS A 62 -11.78 1.47 -16.77
C LYS A 62 -10.76 2.58 -16.54
N HIS A 63 -10.97 3.36 -15.49
CA HIS A 63 -10.12 4.49 -15.15
C HIS A 63 -10.06 4.70 -13.65
N ALA A 64 -8.90 5.09 -13.12
CA ALA A 64 -8.75 5.49 -11.72
C ALA A 64 -7.69 6.57 -11.60
N GLU A 65 -8.03 7.68 -10.97
CA GLU A 65 -7.14 8.83 -10.80
C GLU A 65 -7.41 9.59 -9.50
N GLY A 66 -6.48 10.46 -9.14
CA GLY A 66 -6.68 11.36 -8.03
C GLY A 66 -5.49 12.28 -7.79
N PHE A 67 -5.66 13.19 -6.84
CA PHE A 67 -4.63 14.09 -6.36
C PHE A 67 -4.73 14.26 -4.85
N LEU A 68 -3.62 14.64 -4.23
CA LEU A 68 -3.56 15.13 -2.86
C LEU A 68 -2.69 16.39 -2.86
N VAL A 69 -3.28 17.51 -2.47
CA VAL A 69 -2.56 18.77 -2.28
C VAL A 69 -2.49 19.05 -0.79
N THR A 70 -1.28 19.23 -0.27
CA THR A 70 -1.05 19.54 1.14
C THR A 70 -0.33 20.85 1.29
N LEU A 71 -0.76 21.62 2.29
CA LEU A 71 -0.11 22.83 2.67
C LEU A 71 0.99 22.58 3.77
N LEU A 72 2.28 22.54 3.39
CA LEU A 72 3.56 22.93 4.09
C LEU A 72 3.90 24.45 4.41
N PRO A 73 4.21 24.87 5.65
CA PRO A 73 4.39 26.28 6.04
C PRO A 73 5.12 27.23 5.05
N GLY A 74 4.56 28.44 4.83
CA GLY A 74 5.23 29.52 4.08
C GLY A 74 4.42 30.28 3.02
N TRP A 75 3.12 30.03 2.89
CA TRP A 75 2.24 30.66 1.86
C TRP A 75 1.81 32.07 2.17
N THR A 76 1.41 32.72 1.09
CA THR A 76 0.50 33.84 1.06
C THR A 76 -0.95 33.41 0.78
N GLU A 77 -1.92 34.24 1.16
CA GLU A 77 -3.34 34.00 0.85
C GLU A 77 -3.61 33.95 -0.66
N GLY A 78 -2.84 34.70 -1.46
CA GLY A 78 -2.95 34.69 -2.92
C GLY A 78 -2.57 33.35 -3.54
N GLU A 79 -1.49 32.73 -3.08
CA GLU A 79 -1.07 31.40 -3.55
C GLU A 79 -2.10 30.32 -3.19
N VAL A 80 -2.72 30.42 -2.00
CA VAL A 80 -3.79 29.50 -1.60
C VAL A 80 -5.01 29.64 -2.51
N ALA A 81 -5.42 30.86 -2.84
CA ALA A 81 -6.54 31.10 -3.75
C ALA A 81 -6.31 30.49 -5.14
N VAL A 82 -5.08 30.61 -5.68
CA VAL A 82 -4.70 29.99 -6.96
C VAL A 82 -4.83 28.46 -6.88
N VAL A 83 -4.33 27.83 -5.82
CA VAL A 83 -4.46 26.37 -5.62
C VAL A 83 -5.92 25.95 -5.55
N GLU A 84 -6.77 26.69 -4.85
CA GLU A 84 -8.20 26.39 -4.76
C GLU A 84 -8.89 26.46 -6.12
N ASP A 85 -8.55 27.46 -6.95
CA ASP A 85 -9.08 27.58 -8.31
C ASP A 85 -8.61 26.44 -9.23
N ASN A 86 -7.34 26.03 -9.10
CA ASN A 86 -6.80 24.86 -9.81
C ASN A 86 -7.54 23.57 -9.40
N ILE A 87 -7.84 23.39 -8.11
CA ILE A 87 -8.62 22.25 -7.61
C ILE A 87 -10.04 22.27 -8.19
N ARG A 88 -10.74 23.42 -8.16
CA ARG A 88 -12.12 23.55 -8.69
C ARG A 88 -12.21 23.22 -10.18
N SER A 89 -11.16 23.54 -10.94
CA SER A 89 -11.09 23.32 -12.39
C SER A 89 -10.55 21.94 -12.79
N PHE A 90 -10.20 21.07 -11.83
CA PHE A 90 -9.60 19.76 -12.10
C PHE A 90 -10.38 18.90 -13.10
N GLY A 91 -11.71 18.82 -12.95
CA GLY A 91 -12.57 18.04 -13.85
C GLY A 91 -12.63 18.58 -15.29
N ALA A 92 -12.19 19.82 -15.52
CA ALA A 92 -12.12 20.48 -16.82
C ALA A 92 -10.68 20.71 -17.28
N MET A 93 -9.70 19.99 -16.69
CA MET A 93 -8.29 20.08 -17.06
C MET A 93 -8.11 19.81 -18.56
N GLU A 94 -7.39 20.71 -19.24
CA GLU A 94 -7.07 20.56 -20.66
C GLU A 94 -6.14 19.37 -20.90
N ASP A 95 -6.44 18.60 -21.95
CA ASP A 95 -5.53 17.54 -22.41
C ASP A 95 -4.37 18.17 -23.19
N LYS A 96 -3.21 18.23 -22.55
CA LYS A 96 -1.95 18.70 -23.14
C LYS A 96 -1.11 17.57 -23.76
N GLY A 97 -1.64 16.35 -23.86
CA GLY A 97 -0.91 15.18 -24.37
C GLY A 97 0.19 14.67 -23.43
N LEU A 98 0.14 15.06 -22.15
CA LEU A 98 1.04 14.58 -21.11
C LEU A 98 0.49 13.30 -20.47
N PRO A 99 1.34 12.41 -19.93
CA PRO A 99 0.84 11.32 -19.12
C PRO A 99 0.06 11.85 -17.92
N ARG A 100 -0.94 11.09 -17.47
CA ARG A 100 -1.99 11.62 -16.58
C ARG A 100 -1.43 12.21 -15.26
N PRO A 101 -0.54 11.55 -14.49
CA PRO A 101 -0.01 12.13 -13.26
C PRO A 101 0.71 13.47 -13.47
N GLU A 102 1.49 13.58 -14.53
CA GLU A 102 2.21 14.78 -14.94
C GLU A 102 1.24 15.92 -15.25
N ALA A 103 0.20 15.63 -16.04
CA ALA A 103 -0.84 16.59 -16.37
C ALA A 103 -1.54 17.12 -15.10
N ILE A 104 -1.88 16.24 -14.17
CA ILE A 104 -2.51 16.59 -12.89
C ILE A 104 -1.59 17.52 -12.08
N CYS A 105 -0.30 17.17 -11.93
CA CYS A 105 0.67 17.99 -11.21
C CYS A 105 0.86 19.36 -11.86
N GLU A 106 0.99 19.42 -13.19
CA GLU A 106 1.13 20.70 -13.91
C GLU A 106 -0.11 21.58 -13.72
N HIS A 107 -1.31 20.99 -13.84
CA HIS A 107 -2.57 21.72 -13.63
C HIS A 107 -2.67 22.30 -12.23
N MET A 108 -2.36 21.52 -11.19
CA MET A 108 -2.40 21.98 -9.80
C MET A 108 -1.42 23.12 -9.51
N MET A 109 -0.32 23.19 -10.27
CA MET A 109 0.73 24.20 -10.12
C MET A 109 0.60 25.37 -11.11
N THR A 110 -0.50 25.46 -11.87
CA THR A 110 -0.71 26.57 -12.82
C THR A 110 -0.65 27.90 -12.07
N GLU A 111 0.07 28.86 -12.64
CA GLU A 111 0.36 30.19 -12.06
C GLU A 111 1.24 30.21 -10.79
N LEU A 112 1.75 29.05 -10.36
CA LEU A 112 2.69 28.94 -9.24
C LEU A 112 4.11 28.68 -9.73
N LEU A 113 5.10 29.18 -8.99
CA LEU A 113 6.51 28.86 -9.22
C LEU A 113 6.84 27.55 -8.51
N GLY A 114 7.11 26.49 -9.27
CA GLY A 114 7.49 25.20 -8.69
C GLY A 114 8.18 24.28 -9.70
N THR A 115 8.93 23.32 -9.18
CA THR A 115 9.41 22.18 -9.95
C THR A 115 8.71 20.94 -9.45
N PHE A 116 8.21 20.11 -10.35
CA PHE A 116 7.73 18.78 -10.00
C PHE A 116 8.84 17.76 -10.21
N GLN A 117 8.97 16.85 -9.25
CA GLN A 117 9.77 15.64 -9.41
C GLN A 117 8.81 14.49 -9.65
N LEU A 118 9.09 13.70 -10.67
CA LEU A 118 8.35 12.48 -10.94
C LEU A 118 9.08 11.35 -10.25
N GLU A 119 8.42 10.77 -9.24
CA GLU A 119 8.85 9.52 -8.64
C GLU A 119 8.18 8.32 -9.35
N ASP A 120 8.66 7.13 -9.01
CA ASP A 120 8.34 5.86 -9.65
C ASP A 120 6.84 5.63 -9.85
N ARG A 121 6.51 5.02 -11.00
CA ARG A 121 5.14 4.59 -11.29
C ARG A 121 4.69 3.59 -10.24
N VAL A 122 3.54 3.86 -9.63
CA VAL A 122 2.92 2.92 -8.69
C VAL A 122 2.47 1.66 -9.43
N ALA A 123 2.80 0.51 -8.86
CA ALA A 123 2.35 -0.78 -9.34
C ALA A 123 1.81 -1.59 -8.17
N TRP A 124 0.70 -2.29 -8.39
CA TRP A 124 0.20 -3.22 -7.40
C TRP A 124 1.20 -4.37 -7.23
N ARG A 125 1.56 -4.67 -5.98
CA ARG A 125 2.47 -5.77 -5.65
C ARG A 125 2.04 -6.44 -4.36
N CYS A 126 1.76 -7.74 -4.43
CA CYS A 126 1.63 -8.57 -3.25
C CYS A 126 2.99 -9.17 -2.85
N SER A 127 3.24 -9.26 -1.55
CA SER A 127 4.45 -9.87 -0.99
C SER A 127 4.20 -11.27 -0.43
N CYS A 128 3.08 -11.91 -0.80
CA CYS A 128 2.80 -13.29 -0.41
C CYS A 128 3.80 -14.26 -1.06
N SER A 129 4.17 -15.32 -0.36
CA SER A 129 5.05 -16.35 -0.90
C SER A 129 4.88 -17.67 -0.14
N LYS A 130 5.32 -18.78 -0.75
CA LYS A 130 5.41 -20.07 -0.06
C LYS A 130 6.23 -19.97 1.24
N GLN A 131 7.31 -19.18 1.25
CA GLN A 131 8.15 -18.98 2.43
C GLN A 131 7.37 -18.32 3.59
N ARG A 132 6.49 -17.35 3.28
CA ARG A 132 5.63 -16.72 4.29
C ARG A 132 4.57 -17.68 4.80
N LEU A 133 3.98 -18.48 3.92
CA LEU A 133 3.04 -19.53 4.33
C LEU A 133 3.74 -20.54 5.25
N LEU A 134 4.96 -20.94 4.93
CA LEU A 134 5.74 -21.88 5.72
C LEU A 134 6.05 -21.32 7.10
N THR A 135 6.44 -20.05 7.17
CA THR A 135 6.67 -19.34 8.44
C THR A 135 5.40 -19.31 9.28
N ALA A 136 4.23 -19.07 8.67
CA ALA A 136 2.95 -19.09 9.37
C ALA A 136 2.59 -20.49 9.89
N VAL A 137 2.83 -21.55 9.09
CA VAL A 137 2.63 -22.95 9.53
C VAL A 137 3.52 -23.27 10.74
N MET A 138 4.77 -22.80 10.77
CA MET A 138 5.65 -23.03 11.92
C MET A 138 5.15 -22.37 13.21
N MET A 139 4.32 -21.32 13.13
CA MET A 139 3.75 -20.64 14.31
C MET A 139 2.65 -21.44 15.01
N LEU A 140 2.11 -22.49 14.38
CA LEU A 140 1.12 -23.40 14.98
C LEU A 140 1.70 -24.23 16.14
N GLY A 141 3.02 -24.39 16.17
CA GLY A 141 3.71 -25.18 17.19
C GLY A 141 4.03 -26.59 16.73
N LYS A 142 4.99 -27.23 17.42
CA LYS A 142 5.63 -28.47 16.98
C LYS A 142 4.64 -29.63 16.82
N GLU A 143 3.71 -29.79 17.74
CA GLU A 143 2.76 -30.91 17.75
C GLU A 143 1.83 -30.88 16.53
N GLU A 144 1.21 -29.73 16.26
CA GLU A 144 0.32 -29.53 15.12
C GLU A 144 1.06 -29.70 13.79
N VAL A 145 2.26 -29.14 13.67
CA VAL A 145 3.08 -29.27 12.46
C VAL A 145 3.48 -30.73 12.20
N MET A 146 3.87 -31.49 13.24
CA MET A 146 4.21 -32.90 13.09
C MET A 146 2.99 -33.74 12.72
N GLU A 147 1.81 -33.40 13.23
CA GLU A 147 0.56 -34.06 12.85
C GLU A 147 0.24 -33.87 11.36
N ILE A 148 0.41 -32.65 10.83
CA ILE A 148 0.25 -32.33 9.40
C ILE A 148 1.19 -33.20 8.54
N VAL A 149 2.47 -33.28 8.93
CA VAL A 149 3.47 -34.08 8.21
C VAL A 149 3.14 -35.57 8.26
N ASN A 150 2.79 -36.08 9.45
CA ASN A 150 2.48 -37.51 9.65
C ASN A 150 1.22 -37.94 8.89
N LYS A 151 0.20 -37.09 8.82
CA LYS A 151 -1.02 -37.34 8.05
C LYS A 151 -0.83 -37.20 6.54
N LYS A 152 0.35 -36.73 6.09
CA LYS A 152 0.69 -36.46 4.69
C LYS A 152 -0.33 -35.54 4.00
N GLN A 153 -0.86 -34.58 4.76
CA GLN A 153 -1.83 -33.62 4.23
C GLN A 153 -1.11 -32.34 3.77
N PRO A 154 -1.35 -31.87 2.54
CA PRO A 154 -0.84 -30.57 2.13
C PRO A 154 -1.55 -29.46 2.91
N VAL A 155 -0.87 -28.33 3.07
CA VAL A 155 -1.44 -27.11 3.62
C VAL A 155 -1.73 -26.15 2.49
N ASP A 156 -3.02 -25.91 2.25
CA ASP A 156 -3.49 -24.94 1.26
C ASP A 156 -3.95 -23.65 1.95
N ALA A 157 -3.54 -22.51 1.41
CA ALA A 157 -3.95 -21.21 1.89
C ALA A 157 -4.25 -20.27 0.73
N LYS A 158 -5.26 -19.42 0.90
CA LYS A 158 -5.55 -18.33 -0.02
C LYS A 158 -5.01 -17.05 0.60
N CYS A 159 -4.26 -16.26 -0.17
CA CYS A 159 -3.83 -14.95 0.31
C CYS A 159 -5.02 -13.99 0.30
N ASP A 160 -5.33 -13.38 1.46
CA ASP A 160 -6.44 -12.43 1.57
C ASP A 160 -6.23 -11.14 0.77
N TRP A 161 -4.98 -10.82 0.41
CA TRP A 161 -4.63 -9.59 -0.31
C TRP A 161 -4.71 -9.73 -1.82
N CYS A 162 -4.09 -10.77 -2.39
CA CYS A 162 -4.07 -11.00 -3.84
C CYS A 162 -5.01 -12.09 -4.33
N GLY A 163 -5.61 -12.86 -3.41
CA GLY A 163 -6.44 -14.01 -3.76
C GLY A 163 -5.68 -15.22 -4.29
N SER A 164 -4.34 -15.17 -4.42
CA SER A 164 -3.56 -16.31 -4.92
C SER A 164 -3.63 -17.50 -3.97
N SER A 165 -3.78 -18.70 -4.54
CA SER A 165 -3.69 -19.97 -3.82
C SER A 165 -2.23 -20.38 -3.67
N LEU A 166 -1.81 -20.64 -2.43
CA LEU A 166 -0.50 -21.15 -2.06
C LEU A 166 -0.68 -22.53 -1.44
N SER A 167 0.22 -23.47 -1.76
CA SER A 167 0.20 -24.82 -1.21
C SER A 167 1.58 -25.21 -0.73
N LEU A 168 1.64 -25.91 0.41
CA LEU A 168 2.83 -26.55 0.95
C LEU A 168 2.63 -28.04 1.08
N THR A 169 3.60 -28.79 0.57
CA THR A 169 3.65 -30.24 0.73
C THR A 169 4.25 -30.63 2.09
N PRO A 170 3.90 -31.81 2.62
CA PRO A 170 4.55 -32.37 3.81
C PRO A 170 6.08 -32.44 3.70
N ASP A 171 6.60 -32.69 2.49
CA ASP A 171 8.04 -32.79 2.24
C ASP A 171 8.73 -31.43 2.34
N GLU A 172 8.14 -30.36 1.79
CA GLU A 172 8.62 -28.98 1.93
C GLU A 172 8.65 -28.57 3.42
N ILE A 173 7.61 -28.92 4.18
CA ILE A 173 7.53 -28.68 5.63
C ILE A 173 8.63 -29.47 6.36
N SER A 174 8.78 -30.76 6.08
CA SER A 174 9.78 -31.61 6.74
C SER A 174 11.22 -31.17 6.46
N THR A 175 11.47 -30.66 5.25
CA THR A 175 12.78 -30.13 4.85
C THR A 175 13.11 -28.89 5.66
N TYR A 176 12.13 -28.01 5.87
CA TYR A 176 12.31 -26.80 6.67
C TYR A 176 12.59 -27.11 8.15
N ILE A 177 11.86 -28.06 8.74
CA ILE A 177 12.09 -28.49 10.13
C ILE A 177 13.51 -28.99 10.33
N LYS A 178 14.01 -29.84 9.42
CA LYS A 178 15.39 -30.38 9.47
C LYS A 178 16.45 -29.28 9.39
N THR A 179 16.19 -28.20 8.66
CA THR A 179 17.10 -27.05 8.59
C THR A 179 17.05 -26.15 9.82
N ASP A 180 15.96 -26.20 10.60
CA ASP A 180 15.76 -25.34 11.78
C ASP A 180 16.22 -25.98 13.10
N GLU A 181 16.34 -27.32 13.16
CA GLU A 181 16.89 -28.09 14.30
C GLU A 181 18.35 -27.74 14.68
N GLY A 182 18.98 -26.77 14.01
CA GLY A 182 20.32 -26.25 14.29
C GLY A 182 20.39 -24.77 14.70
N LYS A 183 19.27 -24.08 14.94
CA LYS A 183 19.28 -22.70 15.48
C LYS A 183 18.82 -22.70 16.95
N GLU A 184 19.80 -22.77 17.85
CA GLU A 184 19.58 -22.57 19.28
C GLU A 184 18.76 -21.29 19.55
N GLN A 185 17.64 -21.46 20.25
CA GLN A 185 16.83 -20.44 20.92
C GLN A 185 16.52 -19.17 20.10
N VAL A 186 15.42 -19.23 19.33
CA VAL A 186 14.63 -18.02 19.10
C VAL A 186 14.00 -17.64 20.44
N GLN A 187 14.68 -16.76 21.19
CA GLN A 187 14.08 -16.11 22.35
C GLN A 187 12.74 -15.50 21.93
N SER A 188 11.69 -15.89 22.64
CA SER A 188 10.34 -15.40 22.49
C SER A 188 10.30 -13.88 22.64
N GLY A 189 10.33 -13.20 21.52
CA GLY A 189 9.95 -11.81 21.35
C GLY A 189 9.56 -11.70 19.89
N ALA A 190 8.28 -11.44 19.63
CA ALA A 190 7.68 -11.42 18.29
C ALA A 190 8.67 -10.95 17.22
N ALA A 191 9.07 -11.86 16.32
CA ALA A 191 10.03 -11.57 15.28
C ALA A 191 9.40 -10.55 14.31
N SER A 192 9.81 -9.29 14.45
CA SER A 192 9.50 -8.21 13.53
C SER A 192 10.07 -8.55 12.14
N PRO A 193 9.31 -8.37 11.03
CA PRO A 193 9.76 -8.67 9.66
C PRO A 193 10.97 -7.85 9.12
N ARG A 194 11.82 -7.29 9.98
CA ARG A 194 12.77 -6.22 9.64
C ARG A 194 14.25 -6.60 9.61
N GLN A 195 14.57 -7.86 9.35
CA GLN A 195 15.97 -8.30 9.18
C GLN A 195 16.36 -8.71 7.76
N LEU A 196 15.60 -8.27 6.75
CA LEU A 196 16.10 -8.26 5.37
C LEU A 196 16.75 -6.89 5.12
N LYS A 197 18.08 -6.84 5.27
CA LYS A 197 18.89 -5.82 4.61
C LYS A 197 18.79 -6.09 3.12
N LEU A 198 17.85 -5.44 2.43
CA LEU A 198 17.89 -5.37 0.98
C LEU A 198 19.18 -4.63 0.62
N GLN A 199 20.12 -5.34 0.00
CA GLN A 199 21.28 -4.71 -0.63
C GLN A 199 20.81 -4.10 -1.96
N GLU A 200 21.33 -2.93 -2.34
CA GLU A 200 20.95 -2.19 -3.57
C GLU A 200 21.01 -3.06 -4.85
N GLU A 201 21.78 -4.13 -4.84
CA GLU A 201 21.95 -5.06 -5.96
C GLU A 201 20.71 -5.96 -6.17
N GLU A 202 19.88 -6.22 -5.15
CA GLU A 202 18.63 -6.98 -5.28
C GLU A 202 17.49 -6.17 -5.94
N LEU A 203 17.62 -4.84 -6.00
CA LEU A 203 16.70 -3.96 -6.74
C LEU A 203 16.93 -4.03 -8.26
N GLN A 204 18.07 -4.52 -8.73
CA GLN A 204 18.45 -4.50 -10.15
C GLN A 204 18.11 -5.79 -10.92
N MET A 205 17.67 -6.86 -10.25
CA MET A 205 17.22 -8.08 -10.92
C MET A 205 15.68 -8.10 -11.04
N MET A 206 15.14 -7.11 -11.74
CA MET A 206 13.71 -7.06 -12.06
C MET A 206 13.42 -7.98 -13.25
N PRO A 207 12.49 -8.95 -13.15
CA PRO A 207 11.87 -9.51 -14.35
C PRO A 207 11.07 -8.40 -15.05
N ASP A 208 11.02 -8.45 -16.38
CA ASP A 208 10.32 -7.47 -17.22
C ASP A 208 8.92 -7.18 -16.66
N ALA A 209 8.59 -5.88 -16.60
CA ALA A 209 7.28 -5.40 -16.20
C ALA A 209 6.21 -6.13 -17.02
N GLY A 210 5.25 -6.77 -16.33
CA GLY A 210 4.02 -7.17 -16.99
C GLY A 210 3.41 -5.91 -17.60
N GLN A 211 3.27 -5.88 -18.93
CA GLN A 211 2.58 -4.78 -19.60
C GLN A 211 1.13 -4.76 -19.11
N ALA A 212 0.78 -3.74 -18.35
CA ALA A 212 -0.59 -3.28 -18.29
C ALA A 212 -0.81 -2.47 -19.58
N ASP A 213 -1.69 -2.98 -20.44
CA ASP A 213 -2.17 -2.28 -21.63
C ASP A 213 -3.17 -1.21 -21.14
N TRP A 214 -2.81 0.05 -21.30
CA TRP A 214 -3.61 1.22 -20.89
C TRP A 214 -4.17 1.96 -22.11
N ASN A 215 -4.31 1.27 -23.25
CA ASN A 215 -5.06 1.80 -24.39
C ASN A 215 -6.57 1.77 -24.14
#